data_AF-A0A1J3HQB0-F1
#
_entry.id   AF-A0A1J3HQB0-F1
#
_cell.length_a   1.000
_cell.length_b   1.000
_cell.length_c   1.000
_cell.angle_alpha   90.00
_cell.angle_beta   90.00
_cell.angle_gamma   90.00
#
_symmetry.space_group_name_H-M   'P 1'
#
loop_
_entity.id
_entity.type
_entity.pdbx_description
1 polymer ?
#
loop_
_entity_poly.entity_id
_entity_poly.type
_entity_poly.pdbx_seq_one_letter_code
_entity_poly.pdbx_strand_id
1 'polypeptide(L)'
;MSSSSSSSSSASRRNFLDSRFAIGRKEVIRISILFLVFTASCLVLYKIVHPLQRLNLTSHLSSKSPLSDLNSSEISLETTEQKIILKEILEKASTNNKTVIITTLNQAWAEPKSIFDLFLESFRIGQGTQQLLKHVVVVCLDPKAFERCSQLHLNCYQIETSDADFSGDKAYNTPDYVKMMWRRIELLIRVLEMGFNFIFTDADVMWLRDPFPRLYPDG
;
A
#
# COMPACT_ATOMS: atom_id res chain seq x y z
N MET A 1 -48.63 -32.25 73.03
CA MET A 1 -49.13 -30.86 73.09
C MET A 1 -47.94 -30.02 73.52
N SER A 2 -47.39 -29.05 72.80
CA SER A 2 -47.88 -28.26 71.67
C SER A 2 -46.65 -27.69 70.94
N SER A 3 -46.76 -27.63 69.62
CA SER A 3 -45.84 -27.07 68.64
C SER A 3 -45.71 -25.54 68.69
N SER A 4 -44.69 -25.01 67.99
CA SER A 4 -44.45 -23.64 67.45
C SER A 4 -43.27 -22.90 68.10
N SER A 5 -42.38 -22.19 67.40
CA SER A 5 -42.21 -21.90 65.96
C SER A 5 -40.82 -21.29 65.75
N SER A 6 -40.00 -21.93 64.92
CA SER A 6 -38.76 -21.37 64.37
C SER A 6 -39.05 -20.73 63.01
N SER A 7 -39.35 -19.42 62.94
CA SER A 7 -39.69 -18.80 61.65
C SER A 7 -39.44 -17.30 61.48
N SER A 8 -38.72 -16.61 62.39
CA SER A 8 -38.52 -15.15 62.27
C SER A 8 -37.19 -14.70 61.64
N SER A 9 -36.12 -15.51 61.65
CA SER A 9 -34.77 -15.07 61.24
C SER A 9 -34.44 -15.26 59.75
N SER A 10 -35.11 -16.21 59.07
CA SER A 10 -34.81 -16.55 57.67
C SER A 10 -35.55 -15.67 56.64
N ALA A 11 -36.67 -15.05 57.01
CA ALA A 11 -37.43 -14.17 56.13
C ALA A 11 -36.78 -12.78 55.97
N SER A 12 -36.25 -12.22 57.06
CA SER A 12 -35.60 -10.90 57.07
C SER A 12 -34.28 -10.90 56.28
N ARG A 13 -33.45 -11.96 56.39
CA ARG A 13 -32.21 -12.12 55.59
C ARG A 13 -32.47 -12.30 54.10
N ARG A 14 -33.54 -13.02 53.72
CA ARG A 14 -33.94 -13.21 52.31
C ARG A 14 -34.38 -11.89 51.68
N ASN A 15 -35.20 -11.10 52.37
CA ASN A 15 -35.69 -9.82 51.86
C ASN A 15 -34.57 -8.76 51.73
N PHE A 16 -33.56 -8.81 52.60
CA PHE A 16 -32.40 -7.89 52.55
C PHE A 16 -31.40 -8.24 51.45
N LEU A 17 -31.19 -9.54 51.17
CA LEU A 17 -30.38 -9.98 50.04
C LEU A 17 -31.07 -9.68 48.70
N ASP A 18 -32.37 -9.93 48.59
CA ASP A 18 -33.13 -9.70 47.35
C ASP A 18 -33.20 -8.21 46.97
N SER A 19 -33.30 -7.32 47.96
CA SER A 19 -33.27 -5.85 47.75
C SER A 19 -31.89 -5.34 47.27
N ARG A 20 -30.78 -5.88 47.81
CA ARG A 20 -29.41 -5.53 47.35
C ARG A 20 -29.11 -6.06 45.95
N PHE A 21 -29.61 -7.24 45.59
CA PHE A 21 -29.51 -7.77 44.23
C PHE A 21 -30.36 -6.96 43.23
N ALA A 22 -31.53 -6.47 43.62
CA ALA A 22 -32.39 -5.65 42.76
C ALA A 22 -31.77 -4.26 42.46
N ILE A 23 -31.11 -3.64 43.44
CA ILE A 23 -30.38 -2.38 43.27
C ILE A 23 -29.16 -2.56 42.35
N GLY A 24 -28.37 -3.63 42.57
CA GLY A 24 -27.25 -3.96 41.68
C GLY A 24 -27.70 -4.29 40.26
N ARG A 25 -28.83 -4.97 40.08
CA ARG A 25 -29.39 -5.31 38.76
C ARG A 25 -29.82 -4.09 37.97
N LYS A 26 -30.40 -3.07 38.61
CA LYS A 26 -30.79 -1.81 37.94
C LYS A 26 -29.58 -1.02 37.46
N GLU A 27 -28.53 -0.92 38.29
CA GLU A 27 -27.30 -0.25 37.88
C GLU A 27 -26.56 -1.01 36.78
N VAL A 28 -26.53 -2.35 36.85
CA VAL A 28 -25.97 -3.18 35.77
C VAL A 28 -26.74 -3.01 34.47
N ILE A 29 -28.08 -3.02 34.50
CA ILE A 29 -28.90 -2.78 33.30
C ILE A 29 -28.63 -1.37 32.74
N ARG A 30 -28.52 -0.36 33.59
CA ARG A 30 -28.23 1.02 33.18
C ARG A 30 -26.86 1.13 32.52
N ILE A 31 -25.84 0.50 33.10
CA ILE A 31 -24.48 0.44 32.53
C ILE A 31 -24.50 -0.32 31.19
N SER A 32 -25.20 -1.46 31.10
CA SER A 32 -25.32 -2.22 29.85
C SER A 32 -26.00 -1.42 28.74
N ILE A 33 -27.03 -0.63 29.05
CA ILE A 33 -27.70 0.26 28.09
C ILE A 33 -26.74 1.36 27.63
N LEU A 34 -25.99 1.98 28.55
CA LEU A 34 -25.00 3.01 28.20
C LEU A 34 -23.89 2.44 27.29
N PHE A 35 -23.40 1.24 27.59
CA PHE A 35 -22.43 0.56 26.74
C PHE A 35 -23.01 0.23 25.36
N LEU A 36 -24.25 -0.25 25.27
CA LEU A 36 -24.92 -0.53 23.99
C LEU A 36 -25.12 0.74 23.14
N VAL A 37 -25.51 1.85 23.77
CA VAL A 37 -25.67 3.14 23.07
C VAL A 37 -24.32 3.66 22.61
N PHE A 38 -23.29 3.57 23.45
CA PHE A 38 -21.93 3.98 23.11
C PHE A 38 -21.38 3.15 21.95
N THR A 39 -21.50 1.82 21.99
CA THR A 39 -21.02 0.94 20.91
C THR A 39 -21.80 1.19 19.62
N ALA A 40 -23.12 1.36 19.67
CA ALA A 40 -23.93 1.71 18.49
C ALA A 40 -23.52 3.07 17.89
N SER A 41 -23.29 4.08 18.74
CA SER A 41 -22.82 5.40 18.32
C SER A 41 -21.42 5.32 17.67
N CYS A 42 -20.48 4.60 18.28
CA CYS A 42 -19.17 4.33 17.70
C CYS A 42 -19.26 3.60 16.36
N LEU A 43 -20.16 2.62 16.22
CA LEU A 43 -20.38 1.91 14.95
C LEU A 43 -20.95 2.81 13.86
N VAL A 44 -21.88 3.70 14.20
CA VAL A 44 -22.44 4.67 13.25
C VAL A 44 -21.35 5.66 12.81
N LEU A 45 -20.58 6.21 13.75
CA LEU A 45 -19.45 7.09 13.43
C LEU A 45 -18.40 6.38 12.58
N TYR A 46 -18.08 5.14 12.91
CA TYR A 46 -17.17 4.31 12.12
C TYR A 46 -17.68 4.10 10.68
N LYS A 47 -18.98 3.86 10.49
CA LYS A 47 -19.60 3.71 9.17
C LYS A 47 -19.69 5.03 8.38
N ILE A 48 -19.77 6.17 9.06
CA ILE A 48 -19.74 7.50 8.43
C ILE A 48 -18.31 7.87 8.01
N VAL A 49 -17.32 7.59 8.85
CA VAL A 49 -15.90 7.86 8.58
C VAL A 49 -15.31 6.88 7.56
N HIS A 50 -15.78 5.63 7.58
CA HIS A 50 -15.43 4.60 6.61
C HIS A 50 -16.70 4.12 5.90
N PRO A 51 -17.25 4.89 4.94
CA PRO A 51 -18.31 4.41 4.10
C PRO A 51 -17.79 3.17 3.38
N LEU A 52 -18.36 2.02 3.73
CA LEU A 52 -17.95 0.71 3.23
C LEU A 52 -17.86 0.79 1.69
N GLN A 53 -16.68 0.50 1.14
CA GLN A 53 -16.52 0.10 -0.25
C GLN A 53 -17.57 -0.97 -0.53
N ARG A 54 -18.66 -0.59 -1.20
CA ARG A 54 -19.54 -1.54 -1.88
C ARG A 54 -18.68 -2.16 -2.97
N LEU A 55 -18.15 -3.35 -2.70
CA LEU A 55 -17.81 -4.31 -3.72
C LEU A 55 -19.11 -4.67 -4.45
N ASN A 56 -19.42 -3.92 -5.53
CA ASN A 56 -20.35 -4.36 -6.57
C ASN A 56 -19.68 -5.51 -7.35
N LEU A 57 -19.61 -6.68 -6.72
CA LEU A 57 -19.20 -7.93 -7.37
C LEU A 57 -20.42 -8.63 -7.99
N THR A 58 -21.26 -7.90 -8.72
CA THR A 58 -22.34 -8.47 -9.56
C THR A 58 -22.80 -7.43 -10.58
N SER A 59 -21.98 -7.14 -11.58
CA SER A 59 -22.44 -6.53 -12.83
C SER A 59 -21.62 -6.90 -14.06
N HIS A 60 -20.66 -7.83 -13.94
CA HIS A 60 -19.74 -8.18 -15.04
C HIS A 60 -20.13 -9.44 -15.83
N LEU A 61 -21.34 -9.98 -15.64
CA LEU A 61 -21.92 -10.92 -16.59
C LEU A 61 -23.19 -10.31 -17.21
N SER A 62 -23.15 -10.21 -18.54
CA SER A 62 -24.24 -9.82 -19.43
C SER A 62 -24.43 -8.32 -19.67
N SER A 63 -23.62 -7.77 -20.58
CA SER A 63 -24.15 -6.86 -21.59
C SER A 63 -23.51 -7.15 -22.94
N LYS A 64 -24.33 -7.69 -23.83
CA LYS A 64 -24.12 -7.64 -25.27
C LYS A 64 -23.85 -6.20 -25.70
N SER A 65 -22.96 -6.01 -26.66
CA SER A 65 -22.71 -4.75 -27.37
C SER A 65 -23.99 -4.25 -28.07
N PRO A 66 -24.09 -2.93 -28.31
CA PRO A 66 -23.67 -2.44 -29.63
C PRO A 66 -22.83 -1.14 -29.57
N LEU A 67 -21.70 -1.20 -30.29
CA LEU A 67 -21.10 -0.19 -31.16
C LEU A 67 -21.32 1.30 -30.83
N SER A 68 -20.29 1.92 -30.25
CA SER A 68 -19.78 3.23 -30.68
C SER A 68 -18.27 3.12 -30.78
N ASP A 69 -17.80 2.73 -31.97
CA ASP A 69 -16.41 2.74 -32.36
C ASP A 69 -15.90 4.18 -32.43
N LEU A 70 -14.74 4.41 -31.81
CA LEU A 70 -13.71 5.46 -32.00
C LEU A 70 -13.10 5.82 -30.63
N ASN A 71 -12.19 4.96 -30.11
CA ASN A 71 -11.09 5.28 -29.16
C ASN A 71 -10.39 4.04 -28.56
N SER A 72 -10.85 2.82 -28.83
CA SER A 72 -10.24 1.59 -28.28
C SER A 72 -8.86 1.27 -28.89
N SER A 73 -8.58 1.73 -30.11
CA SER A 73 -7.31 1.54 -30.79
C SER A 73 -6.18 2.37 -30.18
N GLU A 74 -6.43 3.62 -29.79
CA GLU A 74 -5.38 4.50 -29.24
C GLU A 74 -4.92 4.03 -27.85
N ILE A 75 -5.85 3.70 -26.95
CA ILE A 75 -5.52 3.24 -25.58
C ILE A 75 -4.78 1.88 -25.58
N SER A 76 -5.13 0.97 -26.51
CA SER A 76 -4.46 -0.33 -26.62
C SER A 76 -3.07 -0.22 -27.26
N LEU A 77 -2.88 0.73 -28.17
CA LEU A 77 -1.59 1.01 -28.80
C LEU A 77 -0.63 1.70 -27.83
N GLU A 78 -1.10 2.72 -27.08
CA GLU A 78 -0.31 3.39 -26.04
C GLU A 78 0.20 2.34 -25.05
N THR A 79 -0.70 1.59 -24.41
CA THR A 79 -0.33 0.53 -23.43
C THR A 79 0.69 -0.47 -23.98
N THR A 80 0.63 -0.76 -25.28
CA THR A 80 1.58 -1.66 -25.95
C THR A 80 2.95 -1.01 -26.14
N GLU A 81 2.98 0.26 -26.51
CA GLU A 81 4.21 1.04 -26.66
C GLU A 81 4.95 1.19 -25.33
N GLN A 82 4.28 1.57 -24.23
CA GLN A 82 4.99 1.68 -22.95
C GLN A 82 5.47 0.31 -22.44
N LYS A 83 4.75 -0.77 -22.77
CA LYS A 83 5.18 -2.13 -22.46
C LYS A 83 6.46 -2.50 -23.23
N ILE A 84 6.55 -2.12 -24.51
CA ILE A 84 7.75 -2.33 -25.34
C ILE A 84 8.93 -1.51 -24.79
N ILE A 85 8.73 -0.21 -24.54
CA ILE A 85 9.76 0.68 -24.01
C ILE A 85 10.30 0.17 -22.67
N LEU A 86 9.41 -0.19 -21.74
CA LEU A 86 9.82 -0.75 -20.45
C LEU A 86 10.66 -2.01 -20.64
N LYS A 87 10.22 -2.92 -21.51
CA LYS A 87 10.94 -4.16 -21.78
C LYS A 87 12.34 -3.89 -22.35
N GLU A 88 12.49 -2.98 -23.29
CA GLU A 88 13.80 -2.61 -23.86
C GLU A 88 14.75 -2.04 -22.79
N ILE A 89 14.25 -1.18 -21.91
CA ILE A 89 15.02 -0.63 -20.79
C ILE A 89 15.45 -1.76 -19.84
N LEU A 90 14.56 -2.70 -19.52
CA LEU A 90 14.86 -3.86 -18.68
C LEU A 90 15.89 -4.77 -19.33
N GLU A 91 15.78 -5.05 -20.64
CA GLU A 91 16.76 -5.86 -21.38
C GLU A 91 18.14 -5.21 -21.33
N LYS A 92 18.23 -3.90 -21.60
CA LYS A 92 19.47 -3.12 -21.54
C LYS A 92 20.10 -3.07 -20.15
N ALA A 93 19.28 -2.98 -19.10
CA ALA A 93 19.74 -2.90 -17.72
C ALA A 93 20.00 -4.28 -17.09
N SER A 94 19.50 -5.37 -17.66
CA SER A 94 19.55 -6.67 -16.98
C SER A 94 20.97 -7.25 -16.87
N THR A 95 21.19 -7.99 -15.77
CA THR A 95 22.33 -8.91 -15.64
C THR A 95 22.12 -10.16 -16.51
N ASN A 96 23.15 -11.01 -16.63
CA ASN A 96 23.06 -12.29 -17.36
C ASN A 96 21.90 -13.20 -16.88
N ASN A 97 21.49 -13.06 -15.62
CA ASN A 97 20.39 -13.82 -15.01
C ASN A 97 19.05 -13.05 -15.05
N LYS A 98 18.90 -12.11 -15.99
CA LYS A 98 17.71 -11.26 -16.16
C LYS A 98 17.32 -10.49 -14.89
N THR A 99 18.28 -10.18 -14.01
CA THR A 99 18.02 -9.41 -12.77
C THR A 99 18.33 -7.94 -13.00
N VAL A 100 17.43 -7.05 -12.57
CA VAL A 100 17.60 -5.59 -12.55
C VAL A 100 17.50 -5.06 -11.11
N ILE A 101 18.02 -3.86 -10.84
CA ILE A 101 17.79 -3.13 -9.59
C ILE A 101 16.77 -2.04 -9.90
N ILE A 102 15.64 -2.01 -9.21
CA ILE A 102 14.56 -1.04 -9.47
C ILE A 102 14.46 -0.09 -8.29
N THR A 103 14.42 1.21 -8.59
CA THR A 103 14.03 2.25 -7.63
C THR A 103 12.91 3.10 -8.22
N THR A 104 12.09 3.69 -7.35
CA THR A 104 11.11 4.72 -7.75
C THR A 104 11.60 6.11 -7.39
N LEU A 105 11.29 7.09 -8.22
CA LEU A 105 11.65 8.49 -8.01
C LEU A 105 10.46 9.41 -8.32
N ASN A 106 10.21 10.39 -7.47
CA ASN A 106 9.30 11.50 -7.76
C ASN A 106 10.03 12.85 -7.55
N GLN A 107 9.36 13.94 -7.89
CA GLN A 107 9.92 15.28 -7.88
C GLN A 107 10.51 15.66 -6.52
N ALA A 108 9.89 15.25 -5.41
CA ALA A 108 10.35 15.62 -4.06
C ALA A 108 11.78 15.16 -3.76
N TRP A 109 12.19 14.05 -4.37
CA TRP A 109 13.51 13.46 -4.16
C TRP A 109 14.49 13.74 -5.31
N ALA A 110 14.02 14.41 -6.38
CA ALA A 110 14.77 14.67 -7.61
C ALA A 110 15.41 16.08 -7.68
N GLU A 111 15.24 16.92 -6.66
CA GLU A 111 15.90 18.23 -6.63
C GLU A 111 17.44 18.11 -6.75
N PRO A 112 18.13 19.05 -7.41
CA PRO A 112 19.58 18.99 -7.54
C PRO A 112 20.29 18.95 -6.18
N LYS A 113 21.30 18.08 -6.04
CA LYS A 113 22.05 17.85 -4.80
C LYS A 113 21.17 17.32 -3.66
N SER A 114 20.12 16.59 -4.01
CA SER A 114 19.19 15.95 -3.06
C SER A 114 19.41 14.42 -2.99
N ILE A 115 18.43 13.71 -2.43
CA ILE A 115 18.44 12.27 -2.18
C ILE A 115 18.82 11.46 -3.43
N PHE A 116 18.32 11.80 -4.61
CA PHE A 116 18.67 11.04 -5.81
C PHE A 116 20.15 11.17 -6.21
N ASP A 117 20.77 12.33 -6.01
CA ASP A 117 22.21 12.51 -6.23
C ASP A 117 23.02 11.65 -5.25
N LEU A 118 22.61 11.59 -3.98
CA LEU A 118 23.23 10.75 -2.96
C LEU A 118 23.04 9.25 -3.22
N PHE A 119 21.87 8.85 -3.69
CA PHE A 119 21.57 7.48 -4.11
C PHE A 119 22.56 7.02 -5.17
N LEU A 120 22.68 7.77 -6.28
CA LEU A 120 23.62 7.44 -7.35
C LEU A 120 25.07 7.47 -6.87
N GLU A 121 25.43 8.46 -6.05
CA GLU A 121 26.79 8.56 -5.49
C GLU A 121 27.14 7.37 -4.61
N SER A 122 26.18 6.86 -3.83
CA SER A 122 26.40 5.69 -2.97
C SER A 122 26.88 4.47 -3.77
N PHE A 123 26.33 4.24 -4.96
CA PHE A 123 26.83 3.19 -5.85
C PHE A 123 28.22 3.52 -6.41
N ARG A 124 28.54 4.79 -6.71
CA ARG A 124 29.86 5.16 -7.26
C ARG A 124 30.98 4.92 -6.26
N ILE A 125 30.75 5.22 -4.99
CA ILE A 125 31.77 5.16 -3.93
C ILE A 125 31.75 3.86 -3.13
N GLY A 126 30.67 3.08 -3.21
CA GLY A 126 30.52 1.83 -2.48
C GLY A 126 31.47 0.73 -2.99
N GLN A 127 31.80 -0.20 -2.10
CA GLN A 127 32.76 -1.26 -2.38
C GLN A 127 32.13 -2.31 -3.31
N GLY A 128 32.52 -2.27 -4.60
CA GLY A 128 32.00 -3.18 -5.61
C GLY A 128 30.58 -2.87 -6.07
N THR A 129 30.05 -1.67 -5.80
CA THR A 129 28.69 -1.28 -6.25
C THR A 129 28.70 -0.47 -7.52
N GLN A 130 29.84 0.10 -7.93
CA GLN A 130 29.93 0.95 -9.12
C GLN A 130 29.46 0.23 -10.39
N GLN A 131 29.83 -1.06 -10.55
CA GLN A 131 29.38 -1.84 -11.71
C GLN A 131 27.87 -2.13 -11.72
N LEU A 132 27.19 -1.98 -10.58
CA LEU A 132 25.75 -2.21 -10.45
C LEU A 132 24.93 -1.03 -10.98
N LEU A 133 25.51 0.18 -11.11
CA LEU A 133 24.81 1.35 -11.63
C LEU A 133 24.15 1.10 -12.99
N LYS A 134 24.84 0.42 -13.90
CA LYS A 134 24.27 0.08 -15.22
C LYS A 134 23.05 -0.85 -15.14
N HIS A 135 22.86 -1.51 -14.00
CA HIS A 135 21.74 -2.41 -13.72
C HIS A 135 20.59 -1.74 -12.95
N VAL A 136 20.77 -0.48 -12.55
CA VAL A 136 19.70 0.31 -11.92
C VAL A 136 18.74 0.81 -12.99
N VAL A 137 17.45 0.59 -12.78
CA VAL A 137 16.32 1.16 -13.52
C VAL A 137 15.57 2.09 -12.58
N VAL A 138 15.44 3.35 -12.97
CA VAL A 138 14.77 4.38 -12.17
C VAL A 138 13.38 4.63 -12.75
N VAL A 139 12.37 4.24 -12.00
CA VAL A 139 10.96 4.41 -12.36
C VAL A 139 10.47 5.77 -11.85
N CYS A 140 10.28 6.70 -12.76
CA CYS A 140 9.91 8.07 -12.48
C CYS A 140 8.38 8.20 -12.44
N LEU A 141 7.87 8.78 -11.36
CA LEU A 141 6.44 8.92 -11.08
C LEU A 141 5.85 10.23 -11.60
N ASP A 142 6.69 11.14 -12.12
CA ASP A 142 6.28 12.40 -12.71
C ASP A 142 7.32 12.89 -13.74
N PRO A 143 6.94 13.83 -14.63
CA PRO A 143 7.83 14.32 -15.69
C PRO A 143 9.10 15.00 -15.19
N LYS A 144 9.08 15.68 -14.04
CA LYS A 144 10.26 16.40 -13.52
C LYS A 144 11.29 15.41 -12.97
N ALA A 145 10.84 14.38 -12.27
CA ALA A 145 11.69 13.26 -11.87
C ALA A 145 12.33 12.58 -13.10
N PHE A 146 11.56 12.38 -14.17
CA PHE A 146 12.05 11.77 -15.40
C PHE A 146 13.10 12.64 -16.11
N GLU A 147 12.86 13.95 -16.23
CA GLU A 147 13.81 14.90 -16.78
C GLU A 147 15.13 14.88 -16.00
N ARG A 148 15.06 14.99 -14.67
CA ARG A 148 16.25 14.92 -13.81
C ARG A 148 16.98 13.59 -13.96
N CYS A 149 16.25 12.48 -13.92
CA CYS A 149 16.82 11.15 -14.04
C CYS A 149 17.60 11.03 -15.35
N SER A 150 17.00 11.43 -16.47
CA SER A 150 17.58 11.31 -17.80
C SER A 150 18.85 12.14 -18.00
N GLN A 151 19.03 13.21 -17.20
CA GLN A 151 20.27 13.99 -17.19
C GLN A 151 21.42 13.30 -16.46
N LEU A 152 21.13 12.42 -15.50
CA LEU A 152 22.11 11.80 -14.60
C LEU A 152 22.34 10.32 -14.85
N HIS A 153 21.36 9.62 -15.43
CA HIS A 153 21.31 8.17 -15.52
C HIS A 153 20.68 7.70 -16.83
N LEU A 154 21.11 6.53 -17.31
CA LEU A 154 20.74 6.04 -18.65
C LEU A 154 19.42 5.26 -18.68
N ASN A 155 19.06 4.58 -17.60
CA ASN A 155 17.93 3.65 -17.57
C ASN A 155 16.80 4.26 -16.74
N CYS A 156 16.18 5.30 -17.27
CA CYS A 156 15.04 5.98 -16.67
C CYS A 156 13.77 5.58 -17.42
N TYR A 157 12.69 5.30 -16.69
CA TYR A 157 11.38 4.99 -17.26
C TYR A 157 10.32 5.82 -16.56
N GLN A 158 9.50 6.54 -17.31
CA GLN A 158 8.37 7.27 -16.74
C GLN A 158 7.12 6.41 -16.78
N ILE A 159 6.44 6.26 -15.64
CA ILE A 159 5.12 5.63 -15.61
C ILE A 159 4.03 6.62 -15.98
N GLU A 160 2.99 6.15 -16.66
CA GLU A 160 1.82 6.97 -16.94
C GLU A 160 0.90 7.07 -15.73
N THR A 161 0.56 8.31 -15.43
CA THR A 161 -0.21 8.71 -14.25
C THR A 161 -1.44 9.50 -14.70
N SER A 162 -2.26 8.90 -15.56
CA SER A 162 -3.49 9.52 -16.09
C SER A 162 -4.48 9.93 -14.98
N ASP A 163 -4.44 9.26 -13.84
CA ASP A 163 -5.50 9.34 -12.85
C ASP A 163 -5.08 10.01 -11.52
N ALA A 164 -3.82 10.41 -11.35
CA ALA A 164 -3.34 11.06 -10.11
C ALA A 164 -2.00 11.76 -10.29
N ASP A 165 -1.83 12.88 -9.58
CA ASP A 165 -0.56 13.59 -9.47
C ASP A 165 0.29 12.99 -8.34
N PHE A 166 1.36 12.28 -8.69
CA PHE A 166 2.31 11.71 -7.74
C PHE A 166 3.52 12.61 -7.47
N SER A 167 3.49 13.85 -7.96
CA SER A 167 4.52 14.85 -7.64
C SER A 167 4.48 15.26 -6.16
N GLY A 168 5.64 15.66 -5.65
CA GLY A 168 5.82 16.10 -4.27
C GLY A 168 5.86 14.96 -3.24
N ASP A 169 6.08 15.31 -1.97
CA ASP A 169 6.00 14.37 -0.87
C ASP A 169 4.53 14.01 -0.61
N LYS A 170 4.23 12.73 -0.41
CA LYS A 170 2.87 12.26 -0.12
C LYS A 170 2.83 11.78 1.32
N ALA A 171 2.01 12.48 2.11
CA ALA A 171 1.79 12.10 3.50
C ALA A 171 1.30 10.65 3.60
N TYR A 172 1.90 9.92 4.53
CA TYR A 172 1.59 8.52 4.78
C TYR A 172 0.08 8.30 4.99
N ASN A 173 -0.42 7.20 4.43
CA ASN A 173 -1.83 6.76 4.54
C ASN A 173 -2.87 7.73 3.94
N THR A 174 -2.45 8.64 3.06
CA THR A 174 -3.39 9.39 2.20
C THR A 174 -3.85 8.54 1.01
N PRO A 175 -5.02 8.83 0.41
CA PRO A 175 -5.48 8.14 -0.79
C PRO A 175 -4.44 8.15 -1.93
N ASP A 176 -3.76 9.29 -2.12
CA ASP A 176 -2.74 9.45 -3.15
C ASP A 176 -1.49 8.61 -2.85
N TYR A 177 -1.06 8.54 -1.59
CA TYR A 177 0.02 7.66 -1.16
C TYR A 177 -0.32 6.18 -1.46
N VAL A 178 -1.51 5.73 -1.08
CA VAL A 178 -1.95 4.35 -1.31
C VAL A 178 -1.99 4.05 -2.81
N LYS A 179 -2.51 4.97 -3.62
CA LYS A 179 -2.56 4.82 -5.08
C LYS A 179 -1.16 4.75 -5.71
N MET A 180 -0.22 5.56 -5.23
CA MET A 180 1.18 5.51 -5.66
C MET A 180 1.81 4.15 -5.36
N MET A 181 1.57 3.61 -4.15
CA MET A 181 2.07 2.29 -3.77
C MET A 181 1.48 1.17 -4.63
N TRP A 182 0.19 1.23 -4.96
CA TRP A 182 -0.41 0.28 -5.89
C TRP A 182 0.22 0.35 -7.28
N ARG A 183 0.48 1.56 -7.79
CA ARG A 183 1.15 1.73 -9.09
C ARG A 183 2.56 1.14 -9.11
N ARG A 184 3.29 1.29 -8.00
CA ARG A 184 4.59 0.64 -7.79
C ARG A 184 4.45 -0.89 -7.85
N ILE A 185 3.50 -1.46 -7.11
CA ILE A 185 3.27 -2.91 -7.08
C ILE A 185 2.89 -3.44 -8.46
N GLU A 186 1.99 -2.78 -9.17
CA GLU A 186 1.58 -3.15 -10.53
C GLU A 186 2.75 -3.18 -11.50
N LEU A 187 3.65 -2.19 -11.44
CA LEU A 187 4.87 -2.18 -12.26
C LEU A 187 5.78 -3.36 -11.93
N LEU A 188 6.01 -3.65 -10.65
CA LEU A 188 6.85 -4.77 -10.23
C LEU A 188 6.27 -6.12 -10.69
N ILE A 189 4.94 -6.28 -10.65
CA ILE A 189 4.27 -7.47 -11.19
C ILE A 189 4.54 -7.60 -12.69
N ARG A 190 4.38 -6.51 -13.46
CA ARG A 190 4.66 -6.53 -14.92
C ARG A 190 6.10 -6.91 -15.25
N VAL A 191 7.07 -6.45 -14.44
CA VAL A 191 8.49 -6.82 -14.61
C VAL A 191 8.67 -8.35 -14.48
N LEU A 192 8.01 -8.97 -13.49
CA LEU A 192 8.03 -10.43 -13.31
C LEU A 192 7.33 -11.16 -14.45
N GLU A 193 6.16 -10.67 -14.89
CA GLU A 193 5.43 -11.24 -16.03
C GLU A 193 6.23 -11.20 -17.34
N MET A 194 7.13 -10.23 -17.49
CA MET A 194 8.07 -10.15 -18.62
C MET A 194 9.27 -11.11 -18.49
N GLY A 195 9.40 -11.83 -17.37
CA GLY A 195 10.44 -12.82 -17.12
C GLY A 195 11.76 -12.23 -16.59
N PHE A 196 11.71 -11.05 -15.97
CA PHE A 196 12.85 -10.46 -15.25
C PHE A 196 12.73 -10.71 -13.76
N ASN A 197 13.87 -10.83 -13.10
CA ASN A 197 14.00 -10.77 -11.65
C ASN A 197 14.35 -9.33 -11.25
N PHE A 198 14.07 -8.93 -10.01
CA PHE A 198 14.47 -7.61 -9.55
C PHE A 198 14.87 -7.57 -8.08
N ILE A 199 15.75 -6.63 -7.74
CA ILE A 199 15.94 -6.11 -6.38
C ILE A 199 15.27 -4.75 -6.35
N PHE A 200 14.30 -4.57 -5.45
CA PHE A 200 13.70 -3.25 -5.24
C PHE A 200 14.45 -2.51 -4.12
N THR A 201 14.72 -1.23 -4.33
CA THR A 201 15.32 -0.33 -3.34
C THR A 201 14.61 1.01 -3.40
N ASP A 202 14.37 1.63 -2.25
CA ASP A 202 13.93 3.03 -2.22
C ASP A 202 15.13 3.96 -2.50
N ALA A 203 14.85 5.18 -2.99
CA ALA A 203 15.88 6.15 -3.36
C ALA A 203 16.61 6.73 -2.14
N ASP A 204 16.06 6.59 -0.93
CA ASP A 204 16.68 7.01 0.33
C ASP A 204 17.57 5.91 0.97
N VAL A 205 17.83 4.80 0.25
CA VAL A 205 18.73 3.73 0.67
C VAL A 205 20.11 3.87 0.01
N MET A 206 21.17 3.75 0.80
CA MET A 206 22.56 3.79 0.30
C MET A 206 23.14 2.40 0.04
N TRP A 207 23.84 2.26 -1.10
CA TRP A 207 24.44 1.01 -1.56
C TRP A 207 25.95 0.97 -1.31
N LEU A 208 26.35 0.44 -0.15
CA LEU A 208 27.75 0.47 0.29
C LEU A 208 28.58 -0.76 -0.11
N ARG A 209 27.93 -1.88 -0.47
CA ARG A 209 28.57 -3.13 -0.90
C ARG A 209 27.70 -3.89 -1.90
N ASP A 210 28.34 -4.68 -2.77
CA ASP A 210 27.64 -5.60 -3.67
C ASP A 210 26.87 -6.68 -2.87
N PRO A 211 25.53 -6.75 -2.98
CA PRO A 211 24.76 -7.78 -2.29
C PRO A 211 24.75 -9.12 -3.04
N PHE A 212 25.02 -9.18 -4.35
CA PHE A 212 24.88 -10.39 -5.16
C PHE A 212 25.67 -11.59 -4.63
N PRO A 213 26.90 -11.46 -4.08
CA PRO A 213 27.62 -12.57 -3.47
C PRO A 213 26.92 -13.21 -2.25
N ARG A 214 25.87 -12.58 -1.72
CA ARG A 214 25.11 -13.03 -0.54
C ARG A 214 23.66 -13.37 -0.85
N LEU A 215 23.24 -13.24 -2.11
CA LEU A 215 21.91 -13.65 -2.53
C LEU A 215 21.90 -15.15 -2.80
N TYR A 216 21.07 -15.88 -2.07
CA TYR A 216 20.86 -17.31 -2.29
C TYR A 216 19.69 -17.51 -3.27
N PRO A 217 19.74 -18.54 -4.14
CA PRO A 217 18.68 -18.82 -5.10
C PRO A 217 17.31 -19.09 -4.45
N ASP A 218 17.29 -19.53 -3.19
CA ASP A 218 16.10 -20.10 -2.54
C ASP A 218 15.38 -19.14 -1.56
N GLY A 219 15.92 -17.92 -1.36
CA GLY A 219 15.39 -16.94 -0.41
C GLY A 219 15.90 -17.10 1.01
#